data_AF-A0A3P9P4C5-F1
#
_entry.id   AF-A0A3P9P4C5-F1
#
_cell.length_a   1.000
_cell.length_b   1.000
_cell.length_c   1.000
_cell.angle_alpha   90.00
_cell.angle_beta   90.00
_cell.angle_gamma   90.00
#
_symmetry.space_group_name_H-M   'P 1'
#
loop_
_entity.id
_entity.type
_entity.pdbx_description
1 polymer ?
#
loop_
_entity_poly.entity_id
_entity_poly.type
_entity_poly.pdbx_seq_one_letter_code
_entity_poly.pdbx_strand_id
1 'polypeptide(L)'
;KMKPLFIVLILVGIQGSSAVKHSLKYFYTASSGIKNFPSYVSAGLVDDVQISYCDSNINKNIPKQDWIKKVSSEYPNYWKEETQTCQVKQRIFKANLEIAKQRFNQTEGVHFYQQMYGCEWDDETGEARGYDEFGYDGEDLITLNPKTQEWIAPKPQAVITKHKWDHDKDAAEHEKYYLTQICAEWLQKYVNYGRSSLMRTDLPSVSLLQRTPSSPVSCIATGFYPKRAEMFWRKNGEEIHDGVDKGEILPNNDGTFQMSAHIDLRSVPTEDWPNKYECVFQLSGVKEDMTNRLEKTRILINEYHLAVFTVELFAIMEESKCIIASDSQAALLSIKSGKSCRLDLILNTYDLLVQLHNKKCLV
;
A
#
# COMPACT_ATOMS: atom_id res chain seq x y z
N LYS A 1 29.51 21.07 -57.41
CA LYS A 1 30.51 20.62 -56.41
C LYS A 1 29.83 20.62 -55.05
N MET A 2 29.57 19.45 -54.48
CA MET A 2 28.87 19.24 -53.20
C MET A 2 29.64 19.91 -52.05
N LYS A 3 28.91 20.61 -51.17
CA LYS A 3 29.44 21.11 -49.90
C LYS A 3 29.35 19.97 -48.87
N PRO A 4 30.39 19.75 -48.04
CA PRO A 4 30.32 18.73 -47.00
C PRO A 4 29.42 19.24 -45.86
N LEU A 5 28.43 18.44 -45.49
CA LEU A 5 27.59 18.66 -44.32
C LEU A 5 28.31 18.00 -43.13
N PHE A 6 28.84 18.81 -42.21
CA PHE A 6 29.35 18.31 -40.93
C PHE A 6 28.18 18.06 -39.99
N ILE A 7 27.83 16.79 -39.78
CA ILE A 7 26.93 16.38 -38.70
C ILE A 7 27.81 16.22 -37.45
N VAL A 8 27.70 17.17 -36.52
CA VAL A 8 28.26 17.02 -35.18
C VAL A 8 27.30 16.16 -34.37
N LEU A 9 27.61 14.86 -34.23
CA LEU A 9 26.98 14.03 -33.20
C LEU A 9 27.57 14.45 -31.85
N ILE A 10 26.82 15.24 -31.09
CA ILE A 10 27.12 15.42 -29.66
C ILE A 10 26.58 14.16 -28.96
N LEU A 11 27.44 13.15 -28.81
CA LEU A 11 27.23 12.10 -27.83
C LEU A 11 27.44 12.72 -26.44
N VAL A 12 26.39 13.34 -25.90
CA VAL A 12 26.33 13.59 -24.46
C VAL A 12 26.18 12.23 -23.80
N GLY A 13 27.31 11.61 -23.47
CA GLY A 13 27.33 10.51 -22.52
C GLY A 13 26.80 11.06 -21.21
N ILE A 14 25.56 10.70 -20.87
CA ILE A 14 25.04 10.88 -19.51
C ILE A 14 25.91 9.98 -18.64
N GLN A 15 26.93 10.56 -17.99
CA GLN A 15 27.61 9.92 -16.88
C GLN A 15 26.53 9.63 -15.84
N GLY A 16 26.21 8.34 -15.70
CA GLY A 16 25.21 7.86 -14.77
C GLY A 16 25.70 7.99 -13.33
N SER A 17 25.52 9.16 -12.76
CA SER A 17 25.13 9.28 -11.36
C SER A 17 23.71 9.82 -11.41
N SER A 18 22.73 8.96 -11.11
CA SER A 18 21.35 9.42 -10.95
C SER A 18 21.26 9.87 -9.52
N ALA A 19 21.14 11.18 -9.26
CA ALA A 19 20.92 11.72 -7.92
C ALA A 19 19.84 10.90 -7.21
N VAL A 20 20.20 10.28 -6.08
CA VAL A 20 19.27 9.51 -5.28
C VAL A 20 18.77 10.41 -4.17
N LYS A 21 17.58 10.96 -4.38
CA LYS A 21 16.87 11.67 -3.34
C LYS A 21 16.35 10.70 -2.31
N HIS A 22 16.74 10.93 -1.06
CA HIS A 22 16.27 10.20 0.11
C HIS A 22 15.26 11.04 0.89
N SER A 23 14.38 10.40 1.64
CA SER A 23 13.39 11.08 2.48
C SER A 23 13.26 10.44 3.86
N LEU A 24 13.08 11.27 4.89
CA LEU A 24 12.70 10.88 6.25
C LEU A 24 11.37 11.53 6.57
N LYS A 25 10.31 10.74 6.80
CA LYS A 25 8.96 11.22 7.10
C LYS A 25 8.49 10.65 8.43
N TYR A 26 7.99 11.51 9.30
CA TYR A 26 7.27 11.11 10.50
C TYR A 26 5.79 11.48 10.37
N PHE A 27 4.93 10.51 10.66
CA PHE A 27 3.48 10.68 10.67
C PHE A 27 2.98 10.51 12.09
N TYR A 28 2.31 11.52 12.62
CA TYR A 28 1.65 11.48 13.92
C TYR A 28 0.15 11.62 13.72
N THR A 29 -0.63 10.85 14.44
CA THR A 29 -2.10 10.88 14.35
C THR A 29 -2.69 10.71 15.73
N ALA A 30 -3.50 11.66 16.18
CA ALA A 30 -4.44 11.46 17.27
C ALA A 30 -5.84 11.25 16.72
N SER A 31 -6.60 10.38 17.38
CA SER A 31 -7.98 10.08 17.04
C SER A 31 -8.88 10.10 18.28
N SER A 32 -10.16 10.36 18.06
CA SER A 32 -11.19 10.24 19.09
C SER A 32 -12.47 9.63 18.50
N GLY A 33 -13.31 9.05 19.36
CA GLY A 33 -14.58 8.45 18.93
C GLY A 33 -14.48 7.03 18.35
N ILE A 34 -13.27 6.44 18.28
CA ILE A 34 -13.05 5.09 17.74
C ILE A 34 -12.82 4.09 18.87
N LYS A 35 -13.72 3.13 19.02
CA LYS A 35 -13.59 2.06 20.01
C LYS A 35 -12.50 1.08 19.58
N ASN A 36 -11.70 0.60 20.53
CA ASN A 36 -10.63 -0.40 20.32
C ASN A 36 -9.51 0.01 19.35
N PHE A 37 -9.38 1.30 19.02
CA PHE A 37 -8.27 1.84 18.23
C PHE A 37 -7.37 2.71 19.13
N PRO A 38 -6.03 2.71 18.93
CA PRO A 38 -5.17 3.60 19.69
C PRO A 38 -5.55 5.07 19.50
N SER A 39 -5.72 5.80 20.59
CA SER A 39 -5.97 7.25 20.57
C SER A 39 -4.83 8.07 19.97
N TYR A 40 -3.64 7.48 19.86
CA TYR A 40 -2.46 8.05 19.20
C TYR A 40 -1.66 6.97 18.50
N VAL A 41 -1.17 7.27 17.30
CA VAL A 41 -0.24 6.45 16.52
C VAL A 41 0.83 7.34 15.92
N SER A 42 2.06 6.85 15.88
CA SER A 42 3.15 7.47 15.15
C SER A 42 3.99 6.46 14.37
N ALA A 43 4.42 6.83 13.16
CA ALA A 43 5.33 6.03 12.35
C ALA A 43 6.42 6.90 11.72
N GLY A 44 7.65 6.40 11.66
CA GLY A 44 8.75 7.00 10.91
C GLY A 44 9.09 6.16 9.69
N LEU A 45 9.30 6.79 8.53
CA LEU A 45 9.60 6.16 7.26
C LEU A 45 10.90 6.74 6.69
N VAL A 46 11.76 5.87 6.15
CA VAL A 46 12.91 6.25 5.31
C VAL A 46 12.67 5.67 3.92
N ASP A 47 12.62 6.52 2.89
CA ASP A 47 12.31 6.12 1.50
C ASP A 47 11.06 5.24 1.39
N ASP A 48 10.00 5.66 2.07
CA ASP A 48 8.72 4.96 2.20
C ASP A 48 8.77 3.59 2.93
N VAL A 49 9.93 3.21 3.49
CA VAL A 49 10.08 2.02 4.34
C VAL A 49 9.89 2.41 5.80
N GLN A 50 8.91 1.80 6.47
CA GLN A 50 8.66 2.06 7.89
C GLN A 50 9.83 1.57 8.76
N ILE A 51 10.45 2.49 9.49
CA ILE A 51 11.58 2.22 10.40
C ILE A 51 11.19 2.19 11.88
N SER A 52 10.12 2.90 12.24
CA SER A 52 9.68 3.04 13.62
C SER A 52 8.16 3.07 13.73
N TYR A 53 7.66 2.67 14.90
CA TYR A 53 6.23 2.66 15.22
C TYR A 53 6.02 2.84 16.72
N CYS A 54 5.04 3.65 17.10
CA CYS A 54 4.56 3.75 18.46
C CYS A 54 3.05 3.99 18.46
N ASP A 55 2.34 3.49 19.47
CA ASP A 55 0.93 3.80 19.69
C ASP A 55 0.61 3.95 21.18
N SER A 56 -0.56 4.50 21.48
CA SER A 56 -1.01 4.77 22.85
C SER A 56 -1.30 3.53 23.69
N ASN A 57 -1.35 2.33 23.10
CA ASN A 57 -1.59 1.08 23.82
C ASN A 57 -0.25 0.48 24.26
N ILE A 58 0.74 0.45 23.35
CA ILE A 58 2.08 -0.09 23.58
C ILE A 58 2.93 0.90 24.39
N ASN A 59 2.79 2.21 24.15
CA ASN A 59 3.56 3.30 24.78
C ASN A 59 5.09 3.13 24.72
N LYS A 60 5.56 2.48 23.64
CA LYS A 60 6.97 2.24 23.36
C LYS A 60 7.22 2.40 21.87
N ASN A 61 8.33 3.05 21.51
CA ASN A 61 8.76 3.14 20.13
C ASN A 61 9.50 1.84 19.73
N ILE A 62 9.00 1.17 18.70
CA ILE A 62 9.43 -0.16 18.24
C ILE A 62 10.15 -0.02 16.90
N PRO A 63 11.41 -0.52 16.77
CA PRO A 63 12.07 -0.63 15.47
C PRO A 63 11.32 -1.60 14.55
N LYS A 64 11.09 -1.18 13.31
CA LYS A 64 10.41 -1.98 12.28
C LYS A 64 11.36 -2.60 11.26
N GLN A 65 12.62 -2.20 11.27
CA GLN A 65 13.67 -2.78 10.43
C GLN A 65 14.82 -3.32 11.29
N ASP A 66 15.43 -4.42 10.87
CA ASP A 66 16.58 -4.97 11.60
C ASP A 66 17.79 -4.04 11.53
N TRP A 67 18.00 -3.39 10.38
CA TRP A 67 19.12 -2.50 10.19
C TRP A 67 19.01 -1.21 11.03
N ILE A 68 17.80 -0.73 11.35
CA ILE A 68 17.66 0.49 12.17
C ILE A 68 18.14 0.26 13.61
N LYS A 69 18.17 -1.00 14.08
CA LYS A 69 18.65 -1.35 15.42
C LYS A 69 20.13 -1.00 15.63
N LYS A 70 20.91 -0.93 14.54
CA LYS A 70 22.34 -0.54 14.54
C LYS A 70 22.58 0.86 15.13
N VAL A 71 21.59 1.76 15.08
CA VAL A 71 21.66 3.09 15.70
C VAL A 71 22.05 3.00 17.18
N SER A 72 21.64 1.93 17.87
CA SER A 72 21.90 1.73 19.30
C SER A 72 23.39 1.51 19.63
N SER A 73 24.21 1.14 18.63
CA SER A 73 25.66 0.99 18.81
C SER A 73 26.36 2.34 18.95
N GLU A 74 25.89 3.37 18.22
CA GLU A 74 26.42 4.73 18.32
C GLU A 74 25.65 5.57 19.36
N TYR A 75 24.35 5.30 19.52
CA TYR A 75 23.44 6.05 20.39
C TYR A 75 22.67 5.09 21.32
N PRO A 76 23.28 4.64 22.44
CA PRO A 76 22.68 3.61 23.32
C PRO A 76 21.31 3.99 23.91
N ASN A 77 21.02 5.29 24.05
CA ASN A 77 19.76 5.80 24.59
C ASN A 77 18.70 6.10 23.52
N TYR A 78 19.00 5.93 22.23
CA TYR A 78 18.13 6.35 21.12
C TYR A 78 16.68 5.86 21.28
N TRP A 79 16.45 4.55 21.48
CA TRP A 79 15.09 4.01 21.61
C TRP A 79 14.37 4.45 22.89
N LYS A 80 15.12 4.78 23.95
CA LYS A 80 14.57 5.33 25.19
C LYS A 80 14.08 6.75 24.95
N GLU A 81 14.88 7.57 24.27
CA GLU A 81 14.53 8.95 23.88
C GLU A 81 13.35 8.96 22.91
N GLU A 82 13.36 8.12 21.87
CA GLU A 82 12.24 7.94 20.93
C GLU A 82 10.94 7.51 21.62
N THR A 83 11.04 6.68 22.66
CA THR A 83 9.88 6.29 23.47
C THR A 83 9.36 7.46 24.30
N GLN A 84 10.24 8.26 24.90
CA GLN A 84 9.84 9.46 25.63
C GLN A 84 9.18 10.48 24.71
N THR A 85 9.73 10.69 23.51
CA THR A 85 9.14 11.54 22.46
C THR A 85 7.73 11.08 22.10
N CYS A 86 7.52 9.77 21.88
CA CYS A 86 6.18 9.23 21.62
C CYS A 86 5.18 9.57 22.75
N GLN A 87 5.58 9.39 24.01
CA GLN A 87 4.71 9.66 25.17
C GLN A 87 4.36 11.14 25.31
N VAL A 88 5.32 12.03 25.04
CA VAL A 88 5.11 13.48 25.05
C VAL A 88 4.19 13.89 23.91
N LYS A 89 4.45 13.43 22.68
CA LYS A 89 3.65 13.75 21.49
C LYS A 89 2.22 13.24 21.63
N GLN A 90 1.99 12.06 22.23
CA GLN A 90 0.64 11.58 22.53
C GLN A 90 -0.19 12.58 23.35
N ARG A 91 0.41 13.20 24.39
CA ARG A 91 -0.29 14.20 25.22
C ARG A 91 -0.57 15.49 24.45
N ILE A 92 0.42 15.96 23.69
CA ILE A 92 0.32 17.18 22.86
C ILE A 92 -0.77 17.01 21.80
N PHE A 93 -0.77 15.89 21.07
CA PHE A 93 -1.73 15.62 20.01
C PHE A 93 -3.14 15.43 20.53
N LYS A 94 -3.30 14.79 21.69
CA LYS A 94 -4.59 14.73 22.38
C LYS A 94 -5.13 16.14 22.69
N ALA A 95 -4.30 17.03 23.22
CA ALA A 95 -4.70 18.41 23.50
C ALA A 95 -5.03 19.19 22.22
N ASN A 96 -4.21 19.06 21.18
CA ASN A 96 -4.44 19.71 19.89
C ASN A 96 -5.73 19.24 19.21
N LEU A 97 -6.06 17.95 19.31
CA LEU A 97 -7.32 17.40 18.81
C LEU A 97 -8.53 18.06 19.50
N GLU A 98 -8.50 18.22 20.83
CA GLU A 98 -9.60 18.88 21.54
C GLU A 98 -9.70 20.38 21.22
N ILE A 99 -8.56 21.06 21.03
CA ILE A 99 -8.54 22.46 20.56
C ILE A 99 -9.13 22.57 19.15
N ALA A 100 -8.78 21.65 18.25
CA ALA A 100 -9.30 21.63 16.89
C ALA A 100 -10.83 21.44 16.91
N LYS A 101 -11.35 20.45 17.63
CA LYS A 101 -12.79 20.26 17.83
C LYS A 101 -13.51 21.54 18.28
N GLN A 102 -12.96 22.23 19.28
CA GLN A 102 -13.52 23.50 19.75
C GLN A 102 -13.53 24.58 18.66
N ARG A 103 -12.45 24.72 17.89
CA ARG A 103 -12.36 25.72 16.80
C ARG A 103 -13.29 25.41 15.63
N PHE A 104 -13.59 24.13 15.40
CA PHE A 104 -14.53 23.68 14.38
C PHE A 104 -15.96 23.49 14.91
N ASN A 105 -16.23 23.84 16.18
CA ASN A 105 -17.53 23.69 16.84
C ASN A 105 -18.07 22.25 16.82
N GLN A 106 -17.20 21.26 17.00
CA GLN A 106 -17.52 19.84 17.02
C GLN A 106 -17.39 19.28 18.44
N THR A 107 -18.36 18.47 18.87
CA THR A 107 -18.39 17.88 20.22
C THR A 107 -18.53 16.36 20.23
N GLU A 108 -19.04 15.78 19.16
CA GLU A 108 -19.31 14.35 19.01
C GLU A 108 -18.83 13.85 17.65
N GLY A 109 -18.65 12.53 17.54
CA GLY A 109 -18.20 11.89 16.31
C GLY A 109 -16.75 11.46 16.36
N VAL A 110 -16.28 10.98 15.21
CA VAL A 110 -14.90 10.54 15.01
C VAL A 110 -14.11 11.70 14.42
N HIS A 111 -13.00 12.04 15.06
CA HIS A 111 -12.14 13.13 14.62
C HIS A 111 -10.67 12.74 14.66
N PHE A 112 -9.90 13.31 13.75
CA PHE A 112 -8.47 13.06 13.58
C PHE A 112 -7.68 14.36 13.56
N TYR A 113 -6.55 14.38 14.26
CA TYR A 113 -5.55 15.45 14.16
C TYR A 113 -4.22 14.83 13.77
N GLN A 114 -3.65 15.30 12.66
CA GLN A 114 -2.51 14.65 12.01
C GLN A 114 -1.37 15.64 11.80
N GLN A 115 -0.14 15.13 11.85
CA GLN A 115 1.06 15.85 11.43
C GLN A 115 1.89 14.93 10.55
N MET A 116 2.40 15.47 9.45
CA MET A 116 3.43 14.86 8.62
C MET A 116 4.59 15.85 8.53
N TYR A 117 5.76 15.46 9.02
CA TYR A 117 6.94 16.32 8.98
C TYR A 117 8.19 15.51 8.70
N GLY A 118 9.23 16.20 8.24
CA GLY A 118 10.48 15.56 7.88
C GLY A 118 11.29 16.33 6.88
N CYS A 119 12.15 15.61 6.16
CA CYS A 119 13.04 16.20 5.18
C CYS A 119 13.30 15.27 3.98
N GLU A 120 13.75 15.89 2.91
CA GLU A 120 14.41 15.26 1.78
C GLU A 120 15.88 15.65 1.77
N TRP A 121 16.74 14.74 1.37
CA TRP A 121 18.18 14.96 1.20
C TRP A 121 18.63 14.39 -0.14
N ASP A 122 19.34 15.20 -0.90
CA ASP A 122 19.95 14.82 -2.18
C ASP A 122 21.41 14.41 -1.95
N ASP A 123 21.74 13.15 -2.24
CA ASP A 123 23.03 12.56 -1.90
C ASP A 123 24.21 13.02 -2.79
N GLU A 124 23.91 13.70 -3.90
CA GLU A 124 24.92 14.26 -4.80
C GLU A 124 25.21 15.73 -4.49
N THR A 125 24.15 16.53 -4.35
CA THR A 125 24.27 17.99 -4.14
C THR A 125 24.42 18.35 -2.67
N GLY A 126 24.00 17.47 -1.76
CA GLY A 126 23.89 17.75 -0.34
C GLY A 126 22.71 18.67 0.02
N GLU A 127 21.86 19.03 -0.95
CA GLU A 127 20.70 19.88 -0.69
C GLU A 127 19.69 19.16 0.21
N ALA A 128 19.20 19.87 1.23
CA ALA A 128 18.19 19.37 2.15
C ALA A 128 16.98 20.29 2.16
N ARG A 129 15.79 19.70 2.14
CA ARG A 129 14.51 20.42 2.16
C ARG A 129 13.59 19.85 3.22
N GLY A 130 13.10 20.73 4.09
CA GLY A 130 12.17 20.41 5.16
C GLY A 130 10.70 20.54 4.76
N TYR A 131 9.82 19.80 5.43
CA TYR A 131 8.37 19.98 5.38
C TYR A 131 7.76 19.71 6.76
N ASP A 132 6.70 20.44 7.08
CA ASP A 132 5.85 20.20 8.25
C ASP A 132 4.41 20.60 7.92
N GLU A 133 3.51 19.64 8.02
CA GLU A 133 2.13 19.74 7.56
C GLU A 133 1.19 19.18 8.62
N PHE A 134 0.13 19.92 8.93
CA PHE A 134 -0.91 19.50 9.87
C PHE A 134 -2.25 19.38 9.16
N GLY A 135 -2.96 18.30 9.48
CA GLY A 135 -4.29 18.01 8.96
C GLY A 135 -5.32 17.80 10.07
N TYR A 136 -6.58 18.10 9.76
CA TYR A 136 -7.72 17.87 10.64
C TYR A 136 -8.86 17.23 9.85
N ASP A 137 -9.36 16.09 10.31
CA ASP A 137 -10.42 15.29 9.65
C ASP A 137 -10.14 15.00 8.15
N GLY A 138 -8.86 14.81 7.79
CA GLY A 138 -8.43 14.51 6.43
C GLY A 138 -8.24 15.74 5.54
N GLU A 139 -8.46 16.96 6.05
CA GLU A 139 -8.25 18.21 5.31
C GLU A 139 -7.01 18.97 5.81
N ASP A 140 -6.34 19.69 4.90
CA ASP A 140 -5.22 20.56 5.23
C ASP A 140 -5.64 21.64 6.25
N LEU A 141 -4.92 21.71 7.38
CA LEU A 141 -5.18 22.69 8.43
C LEU A 141 -4.16 23.84 8.38
N ILE A 142 -2.87 23.51 8.43
CA ILE A 142 -1.75 24.46 8.37
C ILE A 142 -0.49 23.76 7.86
N THR A 143 0.25 24.38 6.95
CA THR A 143 1.45 23.79 6.31
C THR A 143 2.60 24.79 6.27
N LEU A 144 3.82 24.34 6.48
CA LEU A 144 5.02 25.17 6.39
C LEU A 144 5.45 25.30 4.93
N ASN A 145 5.58 26.53 4.43
CA ASN A 145 6.15 26.74 3.11
C ASN A 145 7.64 26.39 3.12
N PRO A 146 8.10 25.37 2.37
CA PRO A 146 9.48 24.91 2.46
C PRO A 146 10.49 25.94 1.94
N LYS A 147 10.06 26.89 1.08
CA LYS A 147 10.93 27.94 0.53
C LYS A 147 10.99 29.17 1.42
N THR A 148 9.84 29.69 1.85
CA THR A 148 9.79 30.93 2.63
C THR A 148 9.90 30.68 4.13
N GLN A 149 9.66 29.44 4.59
CA GLN A 149 9.61 29.05 6.00
C GLN A 149 8.50 29.78 6.77
N GLU A 150 7.44 30.18 6.07
CA GLU A 150 6.25 30.80 6.65
C GLU A 150 5.10 29.80 6.68
N TRP A 151 4.28 29.84 7.73
CA TRP A 151 3.11 28.97 7.82
C TRP A 151 1.98 29.43 6.89
N ILE A 152 1.32 28.50 6.22
CA ILE A 152 0.16 28.75 5.36
C ILE A 152 -1.04 28.09 6.03
N ALA A 153 -2.07 28.88 6.35
CA ALA A 153 -3.30 28.42 6.98
C ALA A 153 -4.46 28.48 5.97
N PRO A 154 -4.75 27.39 5.23
CA PRO A 154 -5.87 27.35 4.29
C PRO A 154 -7.24 27.44 4.97
N LYS A 155 -7.33 27.13 6.27
CA LYS A 155 -8.55 27.19 7.07
C LYS A 155 -8.57 28.40 8.00
N PRO A 156 -9.68 29.15 8.09
CA PRO A 156 -9.82 30.25 9.06
C PRO A 156 -9.51 29.85 10.51
N GLN A 157 -9.87 28.63 10.89
CA GLN A 157 -9.64 28.04 12.22
C GLN A 157 -8.15 27.90 12.58
N ALA A 158 -7.26 27.89 11.58
CA ALA A 158 -5.82 27.79 11.76
C ALA A 158 -5.09 29.14 11.77
N VAL A 159 -5.75 30.24 11.38
CA VAL A 159 -5.13 31.58 11.29
C VAL A 159 -4.56 32.04 12.64
N ILE A 160 -5.24 31.75 13.74
CA ILE A 160 -4.73 32.04 15.10
C ILE A 160 -3.42 31.29 15.37
N THR A 161 -3.31 30.02 14.94
CA THR A 161 -2.08 29.23 15.08
C THR A 161 -0.97 29.81 14.21
N LYS A 162 -1.27 30.14 12.94
CA LYS A 162 -0.31 30.80 12.04
C LYS A 162 0.28 32.05 12.67
N HIS A 163 -0.56 32.98 13.14
CA HIS A 163 -0.06 34.21 13.76
C HIS A 163 0.80 33.96 14.99
N LYS A 164 0.43 32.98 15.83
CA LYS A 164 1.22 32.62 17.00
C LYS A 164 2.61 32.09 16.60
N TRP A 165 2.65 31.18 15.63
CA TRP A 165 3.90 30.53 15.21
C TRP A 165 4.80 31.45 14.39
N ASP A 166 4.25 32.27 13.49
CA ASP A 166 5.04 33.25 12.72
C ASP A 166 5.62 34.38 13.61
N HIS A 167 4.98 34.67 14.74
CA HIS A 167 5.46 35.69 15.67
C HIS A 167 6.63 35.21 16.55
N ASP A 168 6.73 33.89 16.77
CA ASP A 168 7.78 33.27 17.58
C ASP A 168 9.02 32.97 16.72
N LYS A 169 9.90 33.96 16.63
CA LYS A 169 11.10 33.88 15.77
C LYS A 169 12.06 32.78 16.20
N ASP A 170 12.22 32.57 17.51
CA ASP A 170 13.13 31.56 18.03
C ASP A 170 12.63 30.15 17.69
N ALA A 171 11.32 29.92 17.83
CA ALA A 171 10.71 28.66 17.41
C ALA A 171 10.80 28.45 15.90
N ALA A 172 10.57 29.48 15.09
CA ALA A 172 10.67 29.40 13.62
C ALA A 172 12.11 29.10 13.15
N GLU A 173 13.11 29.72 13.77
CA GLU A 173 14.52 29.44 13.47
C GLU A 173 14.91 28.03 13.89
N HIS A 174 14.46 27.56 15.05
CA HIS A 174 14.68 26.20 15.50
C HIS A 174 14.05 25.16 14.57
N GLU A 175 12.80 25.37 14.16
CA GLU A 175 12.08 24.49 13.22
C GLU A 175 12.83 24.38 11.89
N LYS A 176 13.22 25.54 11.33
CA LYS A 176 14.02 25.60 10.10
C LYS A 176 15.35 24.84 10.24
N TYR A 177 16.06 25.06 11.35
CA TYR A 177 17.34 24.37 11.60
C TYR A 177 17.14 22.86 11.73
N TYR A 178 16.11 22.42 12.47
CA TYR A 178 15.80 21.01 12.62
C TYR A 178 15.49 20.36 11.26
N LEU A 179 14.57 20.94 10.49
CA LEU A 179 14.10 20.32 9.24
C LEU A 179 15.16 20.35 8.13
N THR A 180 16.06 21.34 8.10
CA THR A 180 17.07 21.45 7.04
C THR A 180 18.43 20.87 7.40
N GLN A 181 18.79 20.79 8.69
CA GLN A 181 20.09 20.30 9.14
C GLN A 181 19.96 18.98 9.90
N ILE A 182 19.35 19.01 11.10
CA ILE A 182 19.29 17.86 12.00
C ILE A 182 18.59 16.66 11.34
N CYS A 183 17.47 16.90 10.67
CA CYS A 183 16.72 15.85 9.98
C CYS A 183 17.57 15.19 8.89
N ALA A 184 18.29 15.99 8.08
CA ALA A 184 19.15 15.49 7.02
C ALA A 184 20.34 14.68 7.58
N GLU A 185 20.95 15.12 8.68
CA GLU A 185 22.01 14.38 9.37
C GLU A 185 21.53 13.01 9.86
N TRP A 186 20.34 12.93 10.45
CA TRP A 186 19.73 11.66 10.87
C TRP A 186 19.35 10.78 9.68
N LEU A 187 18.78 11.36 8.62
CA LEU A 187 18.46 10.65 7.39
C LEU A 187 19.70 10.00 6.77
N GLN A 188 20.83 10.73 6.70
CA GLN A 188 22.11 10.17 6.24
C GLN A 188 22.55 8.96 7.07
N LYS A 189 22.43 9.02 8.40
CA LYS A 189 22.74 7.89 9.29
C LYS A 189 21.84 6.69 9.01
N TYR A 190 20.52 6.91 8.89
CA TYR A 190 19.57 5.83 8.62
C TYR A 190 19.80 5.18 7.26
N VAL A 191 20.04 5.98 6.21
CA VAL A 191 20.42 5.51 4.88
C VAL A 191 21.69 4.66 4.95
N ASN A 192 22.71 5.10 5.70
CA ASN A 192 23.93 4.33 5.87
C ASN A 192 23.70 2.99 6.59
N TYR A 193 22.86 2.94 7.63
CA TYR A 193 22.53 1.69 8.32
C TYR A 193 21.78 0.71 7.43
N GLY A 194 20.84 1.23 6.63
CA GLY A 194 19.92 0.48 5.78
C GLY A 194 20.35 0.36 4.32
N ARG A 195 21.54 0.82 3.93
CA ARG A 195 21.94 0.98 2.52
C ARG A 195 21.71 -0.24 1.66
N SER A 196 22.08 -1.43 2.14
CA SER A 196 21.88 -2.68 1.40
C SER A 196 20.41 -3.05 1.20
N SER A 197 19.52 -2.62 2.10
CA SER A 197 18.08 -2.86 2.04
C SER A 197 17.34 -1.78 1.25
N LEU A 198 17.74 -0.52 1.41
CA LEU A 198 17.09 0.65 0.80
C LEU A 198 17.47 0.84 -0.67
N MET A 199 18.71 0.49 -1.04
CA MET A 199 19.25 0.66 -2.39
C MET A 199 19.18 -0.61 -3.24
N ARG A 200 18.46 -1.64 -2.78
CA ARG A 200 18.27 -2.86 -3.56
C ARG A 200 17.34 -2.59 -4.74
N THR A 201 17.42 -3.43 -5.75
CA THR A 201 16.50 -3.42 -6.88
C THR A 201 16.00 -4.84 -7.08
N ASP A 202 14.71 -5.02 -6.85
CA ASP A 202 14.04 -6.29 -7.04
C ASP A 202 13.14 -6.13 -8.28
N LEU A 203 13.37 -6.95 -9.31
CA LEU A 203 12.54 -6.92 -10.52
C LEU A 203 11.25 -7.73 -10.27
N PRO A 204 10.08 -7.28 -10.76
CA PRO A 204 8.85 -8.03 -10.62
C PRO A 204 8.86 -9.32 -11.44
N SER A 205 8.04 -10.28 -10.99
CA SER A 205 7.40 -11.22 -11.89
C SER A 205 6.14 -10.57 -12.47
N VAL A 206 6.01 -10.58 -13.80
CA VAL A 206 4.84 -10.02 -14.50
C VAL A 206 4.04 -11.15 -15.13
N SER A 207 2.73 -11.14 -14.93
CA SER A 207 1.81 -12.16 -15.43
C SER A 207 0.53 -11.54 -15.97
N LEU A 208 -0.10 -12.22 -16.93
CA LEU A 208 -1.40 -11.88 -17.46
C LEU A 208 -2.42 -12.86 -16.90
N LEU A 209 -3.45 -12.35 -16.22
CA LEU A 209 -4.50 -13.15 -15.60
C LEU A 209 -5.86 -12.84 -16.20
N GLN A 210 -6.73 -13.84 -16.27
CA GLN A 210 -8.17 -13.67 -16.48
C GLN A 210 -8.93 -14.53 -15.47
N ARG A 211 -10.03 -14.00 -14.94
CA ARG A 211 -10.92 -14.80 -14.07
C ARG A 211 -11.69 -15.85 -14.89
N THR A 212 -12.16 -15.46 -16.06
CA THR A 212 -12.79 -16.31 -17.08
C THR A 212 -12.42 -15.78 -18.46
N PRO A 213 -12.56 -16.56 -19.55
CA PRO A 213 -12.23 -16.09 -20.90
C PRO A 213 -12.94 -14.80 -21.35
N SER A 214 -14.07 -14.45 -20.74
CA SER A 214 -14.86 -13.23 -21.01
C SER A 214 -14.59 -12.07 -20.04
N SER A 215 -13.73 -12.28 -19.05
CA SER A 215 -13.33 -11.24 -18.10
C SER A 215 -12.27 -10.31 -18.72
N PRO A 216 -12.19 -9.04 -18.29
CA PRO A 216 -11.04 -8.19 -18.58
C PRO A 216 -9.73 -8.91 -18.24
N VAL A 217 -8.68 -8.59 -18.98
CA VAL A 217 -7.34 -9.14 -18.73
C VAL A 217 -6.64 -8.26 -17.71
N SER A 218 -6.15 -8.86 -16.62
CA SER A 218 -5.32 -8.20 -15.62
C SER A 218 -3.85 -8.43 -15.95
N CYS A 219 -3.07 -7.38 -16.12
CA CYS A 219 -1.62 -7.47 -15.99
C CYS A 219 -1.24 -7.25 -14.53
N ILE A 220 -0.46 -8.16 -13.95
CA ILE A 220 -0.05 -8.09 -12.54
C ILE A 220 1.47 -8.16 -12.47
N ALA A 221 2.07 -7.22 -11.76
CA ALA A 221 3.49 -7.23 -11.40
C ALA A 221 3.59 -7.37 -9.88
N THR A 222 4.38 -8.33 -9.41
CA THR A 222 4.61 -8.54 -7.97
C THR A 222 6.06 -8.87 -7.69
N GLY A 223 6.54 -8.54 -6.49
CA GLY A 223 7.91 -8.81 -6.06
C GLY A 223 8.89 -7.71 -6.43
N PHE A 224 8.42 -6.50 -6.77
CA PHE A 224 9.31 -5.40 -7.16
C PHE A 224 9.67 -4.47 -6.00
N TYR A 225 10.85 -3.87 -6.08
CA TYR A 225 11.32 -2.81 -5.19
C TYR A 225 12.30 -1.91 -5.96
N PRO A 226 12.24 -0.57 -5.83
CA PRO A 226 11.44 0.22 -4.86
C PRO A 226 9.96 0.35 -5.24
N LYS A 227 9.17 1.01 -4.37
CA LYS A 227 7.75 1.31 -4.61
C LYS A 227 7.50 2.16 -5.88
N ARG A 228 8.50 2.92 -6.32
CA ARG A 228 8.40 3.83 -7.47
C ARG A 228 8.42 3.03 -8.77
N ALA A 229 7.23 2.77 -9.32
CA ALA A 229 7.04 2.05 -10.55
C ALA A 229 5.77 2.51 -11.28
N GLU A 230 5.70 2.21 -12.57
CA GLU A 230 4.61 2.55 -13.46
C GLU A 230 4.18 1.31 -14.25
N MET A 231 2.88 1.13 -14.44
CA MET A 231 2.32 0.10 -15.31
C MET A 231 1.22 0.71 -16.17
N PHE A 232 1.21 0.35 -17.45
CA PHE A 232 0.24 0.80 -18.43
C PHE A 232 0.14 -0.20 -19.59
N TRP A 233 -0.88 -0.01 -20.43
CA TRP A 233 -1.08 -0.80 -21.64
C TRP A 233 -0.69 0.01 -22.86
N ARG A 234 -0.05 -0.62 -23.84
CA ARG A 234 0.19 -0.06 -25.17
C ARG A 234 -0.64 -0.80 -26.22
N LYS A 235 -1.08 -0.05 -27.23
CA LYS A 235 -1.63 -0.55 -28.48
C LYS A 235 -0.77 -0.05 -29.64
N ASN A 236 -0.19 -0.96 -30.42
CA ASN A 236 0.71 -0.64 -31.54
C ASN A 236 1.88 0.29 -31.14
N GLY A 237 2.37 0.17 -29.90
CA GLY A 237 3.46 0.98 -29.37
C GLY A 237 3.03 2.30 -28.71
N GLU A 238 1.75 2.69 -28.76
CA GLU A 238 1.23 3.89 -28.10
C GLU A 238 0.50 3.54 -26.81
N GLU A 239 0.71 4.30 -25.74
CA GLU A 239 -0.02 4.13 -24.47
C GLU A 239 -1.52 4.39 -24.66
N ILE A 240 -2.35 3.55 -24.02
CA ILE A 240 -3.81 3.67 -24.05
C ILE A 240 -4.39 3.78 -22.65
N HIS A 241 -5.44 4.58 -22.52
CA HIS A 241 -6.20 4.77 -21.28
C HIS A 241 -7.65 4.28 -21.40
N ASP A 242 -8.21 4.22 -22.61
CA ASP A 242 -9.58 3.77 -22.83
C ASP A 242 -9.73 2.29 -22.48
N GLY A 243 -10.68 2.00 -21.57
CA GLY A 243 -10.93 0.63 -21.10
C GLY A 243 -9.84 0.07 -20.20
N VAL A 244 -8.90 0.91 -19.74
CA VAL A 244 -7.83 0.53 -18.81
C VAL A 244 -8.17 0.99 -17.40
N ASP A 245 -8.06 0.08 -16.43
CA ASP A 245 -8.21 0.38 -15.01
C ASP A 245 -6.91 0.03 -14.27
N LYS A 246 -6.16 1.06 -13.88
CA LYS A 246 -4.87 0.94 -13.20
C LYS A 246 -5.08 0.88 -11.69
N GLY A 247 -4.67 -0.22 -11.10
CA GLY A 247 -4.68 -0.41 -9.65
C GLY A 247 -3.56 0.34 -8.93
N GLU A 248 -3.72 0.46 -7.61
CA GLU A 248 -2.71 1.05 -6.74
C GLU A 248 -1.51 0.13 -6.52
N ILE A 249 -0.43 0.72 -6.01
CA ILE A 249 0.76 -0.02 -5.57
C ILE A 249 0.54 -0.49 -4.14
N LEU A 250 0.47 -1.80 -3.94
CA LEU A 250 0.21 -2.43 -2.66
C LEU A 250 1.50 -3.06 -2.10
N PRO A 251 1.73 -2.99 -0.77
CA PRO A 251 2.88 -3.63 -0.14
C PRO A 251 2.69 -5.14 0.01
N ASN A 252 3.78 -5.89 -0.08
CA ASN A 252 3.88 -7.30 0.27
C ASN A 252 4.51 -7.48 1.66
N ASN A 253 4.31 -8.66 2.28
CA ASN A 253 4.85 -8.97 3.60
C ASN A 253 6.38 -9.15 3.62
N ASP A 254 6.99 -9.40 2.46
CA ASP A 254 8.45 -9.55 2.28
C ASP A 254 9.16 -8.20 2.04
N GLY A 255 8.43 -7.08 2.10
CA GLY A 255 8.97 -5.75 1.86
C GLY A 255 9.14 -5.39 0.38
N THR A 256 8.57 -6.18 -0.54
CA THR A 256 8.38 -5.82 -1.95
C THR A 256 7.00 -5.22 -2.18
N PHE A 257 6.68 -4.88 -3.44
CA PHE A 257 5.41 -4.31 -3.83
C PHE A 257 4.76 -5.11 -4.96
N GLN A 258 3.46 -4.88 -5.13
CA GLN A 258 2.67 -5.39 -6.24
C GLN A 258 1.77 -4.29 -6.82
N MET A 259 1.42 -4.41 -8.10
CA MET A 259 0.43 -3.55 -8.75
C MET A 259 -0.24 -4.29 -9.90
N SER A 260 -1.36 -3.77 -10.39
CA SER A 260 -2.04 -4.34 -11.55
C SER A 260 -2.64 -3.28 -12.46
N ALA A 261 -2.81 -3.63 -13.73
CA ALA A 261 -3.54 -2.83 -14.71
C ALA A 261 -4.46 -3.74 -15.53
N HIS A 262 -5.75 -3.46 -15.47
CA HIS A 262 -6.79 -4.20 -16.18
C HIS A 262 -7.06 -3.57 -17.54
N ILE A 263 -7.39 -4.38 -18.54
CA ILE A 263 -7.88 -3.90 -19.83
C ILE A 263 -9.14 -4.66 -20.26
N ASP A 264 -10.19 -3.94 -20.60
CA ASP A 264 -11.41 -4.51 -21.19
C ASP A 264 -11.28 -4.61 -22.71
N LEU A 265 -11.21 -5.85 -23.20
CA LEU A 265 -11.09 -6.18 -24.62
C LEU A 265 -12.29 -6.99 -25.12
N ARG A 266 -13.43 -6.96 -24.43
CA ARG A 266 -14.63 -7.74 -24.82
C ARG A 266 -15.14 -7.45 -26.23
N SER A 267 -14.91 -6.24 -26.75
CA SER A 267 -15.27 -5.82 -28.10
C SER A 267 -14.18 -6.09 -29.15
N VAL A 268 -13.02 -6.61 -28.74
CA VAL A 268 -11.84 -6.79 -29.60
C VAL A 268 -11.64 -8.29 -29.89
N PRO A 269 -11.64 -8.71 -31.18
CA PRO A 269 -11.35 -10.09 -31.55
C PRO A 269 -10.01 -10.57 -30.98
N THR A 270 -9.94 -11.81 -30.49
CA THR A 270 -8.73 -12.35 -29.85
C THR A 270 -7.54 -12.44 -30.79
N GLU A 271 -7.78 -12.50 -32.10
CA GLU A 271 -6.76 -12.56 -33.16
C GLU A 271 -5.98 -11.24 -33.27
N ASP A 272 -6.58 -10.14 -32.84
CA ASP A 272 -6.00 -8.81 -32.86
C ASP A 272 -5.08 -8.54 -31.66
N TRP A 273 -5.08 -9.40 -30.64
CA TRP A 273 -4.34 -9.17 -29.41
C TRP A 273 -2.80 -9.28 -29.56
N PRO A 274 -2.24 -10.39 -30.12
CA PRO A 274 -0.82 -10.73 -29.98
C PRO A 274 0.17 -9.72 -30.56
N ASN A 275 -0.24 -8.99 -31.60
CA ASN A 275 0.63 -8.05 -32.32
C ASN A 275 0.28 -6.59 -32.05
N LYS A 276 -0.79 -6.32 -31.29
CA LYS A 276 -1.24 -4.96 -31.04
C LYS A 276 -1.12 -4.58 -29.57
N TYR A 277 -1.42 -5.48 -28.64
CA TYR A 277 -1.53 -5.13 -27.22
C TYR A 277 -0.39 -5.69 -26.39
N GLU A 278 0.18 -4.84 -25.54
CA GLU A 278 1.22 -5.22 -24.59
C GLU A 278 1.05 -4.47 -23.26
N CYS A 279 1.29 -5.17 -22.16
CA CYS A 279 1.42 -4.55 -20.84
C CYS A 279 2.88 -4.18 -20.62
N VAL A 280 3.13 -2.95 -20.17
CA VAL A 280 4.47 -2.43 -19.91
C VAL A 280 4.59 -2.10 -18.44
N PHE A 281 5.66 -2.58 -17.82
CA PHE A 281 6.04 -2.24 -16.46
C PHE A 281 7.40 -1.54 -16.45
N GLN A 282 7.46 -0.38 -15.78
CA GLN A 282 8.66 0.43 -15.62
C GLN A 282 9.01 0.56 -14.14
N LEU A 283 10.23 0.19 -13.78
CA LEU A 283 10.74 0.33 -12.42
C LEU A 283 11.72 1.51 -12.34
N SER A 284 11.54 2.38 -11.34
CA SER A 284 12.47 3.48 -11.09
C SER A 284 13.90 2.96 -10.91
N GLY A 285 14.86 3.56 -11.61
CA GLY A 285 16.28 3.18 -11.56
C GLY A 285 16.66 2.05 -12.52
N VAL A 286 15.70 1.44 -13.22
CA VAL A 286 15.94 0.42 -14.25
C VAL A 286 15.68 1.03 -15.62
N LYS A 287 16.63 0.89 -16.55
CA LYS A 287 16.53 1.48 -17.90
C LYS A 287 15.62 0.70 -18.84
N GLU A 288 15.48 -0.60 -18.62
CA GLU A 288 14.77 -1.50 -19.52
C GLU A 288 13.34 -1.73 -19.04
N ASP A 289 12.38 -1.48 -19.94
CA ASP A 289 10.96 -1.75 -19.71
C ASP A 289 10.68 -3.25 -19.73
N MET A 290 9.87 -3.74 -18.79
CA MET A 290 9.38 -5.11 -18.80
C MET A 290 8.07 -5.18 -19.59
N THR A 291 8.16 -5.70 -20.81
CA THR A 291 7.04 -5.76 -21.75
C THR A 291 6.46 -7.17 -21.83
N ASN A 292 5.15 -7.30 -21.62
CA ASN A 292 4.40 -8.55 -21.71
C ASN A 292 3.32 -8.44 -22.78
N ARG A 293 3.59 -9.06 -23.93
CA ARG A 293 2.65 -9.13 -25.05
C ARG A 293 1.42 -9.94 -24.69
N LEU A 294 0.25 -9.44 -25.10
CA LEU A 294 -1.02 -10.10 -24.84
C LEU A 294 -1.24 -11.27 -25.80
N GLU A 295 -0.79 -12.45 -25.39
CA GLU A 295 -0.98 -13.69 -26.11
C GLU A 295 -1.89 -14.62 -25.32
N LYS A 296 -2.89 -15.24 -25.97
CA LYS A 296 -3.85 -16.13 -25.29
C LYS A 296 -3.18 -17.27 -24.51
N THR A 297 -2.05 -17.78 -25.01
CA THR A 297 -1.25 -18.84 -24.37
C THR A 297 -0.50 -18.38 -23.12
N ARG A 298 -0.30 -17.07 -22.95
CA ARG A 298 0.37 -16.47 -21.78
C ARG A 298 -0.61 -16.04 -20.68
N ILE A 299 -1.91 -16.08 -20.96
CA ILE A 299 -2.94 -15.73 -19.98
C ILE A 299 -3.20 -16.92 -19.07
N LEU A 300 -3.01 -16.71 -17.77
CA LEU A 300 -3.37 -17.68 -16.75
C LEU A 300 -4.86 -17.47 -16.38
N ILE A 301 -5.65 -18.52 -16.54
CA ILE A 301 -7.08 -18.47 -16.21
C ILE A 301 -7.26 -18.94 -14.77
N ASN A 302 -7.73 -18.05 -13.90
CA ASN A 302 -8.13 -18.39 -12.54
C ASN A 302 -9.59 -18.88 -12.54
N GLU A 303 -9.84 -19.97 -13.26
CA GLU A 303 -11.11 -20.66 -13.18
C GLU A 303 -11.15 -21.39 -11.84
N TYR A 304 -11.96 -20.87 -10.91
CA TYR A 304 -12.54 -21.73 -9.89
C TYR A 304 -13.34 -22.78 -10.64
N HIS A 305 -12.73 -23.93 -10.91
CA HIS A 305 -13.50 -25.12 -11.22
C HIS A 305 -14.42 -25.34 -10.02
N LEU A 306 -15.68 -24.89 -10.13
CA LEU A 306 -16.76 -25.60 -9.48
C LEU A 306 -16.67 -27.01 -10.04
N ALA A 307 -15.96 -27.89 -9.33
CA ALA A 307 -16.06 -29.32 -9.55
C ALA A 307 -17.52 -29.67 -9.28
N VAL A 308 -18.33 -29.70 -10.33
CA VAL A 308 -19.67 -30.25 -10.29
C VAL A 308 -19.46 -31.75 -10.11
N PHE A 309 -19.40 -32.21 -8.87
CA PHE A 309 -19.45 -33.63 -8.56
C PHE A 309 -20.87 -34.10 -8.85
N THR A 310 -21.05 -34.89 -9.90
CA THR A 310 -22.27 -35.68 -10.08
C THR A 310 -22.31 -36.72 -8.97
N VAL A 311 -23.14 -36.49 -7.96
CA VAL A 311 -23.43 -37.49 -6.93
C VAL A 311 -24.48 -38.44 -7.50
N GLU A 312 -24.08 -39.67 -7.85
CA GLU A 312 -25.04 -40.74 -8.14
C GLU A 312 -25.73 -41.12 -6.83
N LEU A 313 -27.05 -40.93 -6.78
CA LEU A 313 -27.88 -41.29 -5.65
C LEU A 313 -28.61 -42.59 -5.96
N PHE A 314 -28.38 -43.60 -5.13
CA PHE A 314 -29.15 -44.85 -5.19
C PHE A 314 -30.27 -44.79 -4.16
N ALA A 315 -31.51 -44.97 -4.61
CA ALA A 315 -32.67 -45.09 -3.75
C ALA A 315 -33.02 -46.57 -3.58
N ILE A 316 -32.97 -47.06 -2.34
CA ILE A 316 -33.38 -48.43 -1.98
C ILE A 316 -34.66 -48.33 -1.16
N MET A 317 -35.71 -49.03 -1.59
CA MET A 317 -36.98 -49.10 -0.85
C MET A 317 -37.04 -50.39 -0.04
N GLU A 318 -37.09 -50.25 1.28
CA GLU A 318 -37.28 -51.38 2.20
C GLU A 318 -38.34 -50.99 3.24
N GLU A 319 -39.36 -51.83 3.40
CA GLU A 319 -40.41 -51.73 4.42
C GLU A 319 -40.96 -50.30 4.68
N SER A 320 -41.35 -49.60 3.62
CA SER A 320 -41.94 -48.24 3.67
C SER A 320 -41.00 -47.11 4.09
N LYS A 321 -39.68 -47.30 4.01
CA LYS A 321 -38.66 -46.24 4.20
C LYS A 321 -37.87 -46.02 2.90
N CYS A 322 -37.58 -44.76 2.59
CA CYS A 322 -36.81 -44.33 1.41
C CYS A 322 -35.39 -44.01 1.89
N ILE A 323 -34.41 -44.87 1.59
CA ILE A 323 -33.01 -44.66 1.97
C ILE A 323 -32.27 -44.12 0.74
N ILE A 324 -31.66 -42.94 0.89
CA ILE A 324 -30.86 -42.29 -0.15
C ILE A 324 -29.39 -42.39 0.29
N ALA A 325 -28.57 -43.08 -0.48
CA ALA A 325 -27.14 -43.24 -0.21
C ALA A 325 -26.29 -42.57 -1.30
N SER A 326 -25.13 -42.04 -0.88
CA SER A 326 -24.06 -41.54 -1.77
C SER A 326 -22.75 -42.25 -1.45
N ASP A 327 -21.87 -42.43 -2.42
CA ASP A 327 -20.57 -43.10 -2.24
C ASP A 327 -19.62 -42.37 -1.28
N SER A 328 -19.89 -41.10 -0.94
CA SER A 328 -19.03 -40.33 -0.04
C SER A 328 -19.44 -40.36 1.44
N GLN A 329 -20.72 -40.52 1.79
CA GLN A 329 -21.24 -40.70 3.17
C GLN A 329 -22.67 -41.26 3.15
N ALA A 330 -23.03 -42.09 4.13
CA ALA A 330 -24.40 -42.56 4.37
C ALA A 330 -25.07 -41.75 5.50
N ALA A 331 -26.18 -41.06 5.20
CA ALA A 331 -27.03 -40.43 6.20
C ALA A 331 -28.39 -41.15 6.24
N LEU A 332 -28.77 -41.67 7.42
CA LEU A 332 -30.08 -42.30 7.62
C LEU A 332 -31.16 -41.22 7.82
N LEU A 333 -32.10 -41.10 6.88
CA LEU A 333 -33.32 -40.32 7.04
C LEU A 333 -34.53 -41.27 7.08
N SER A 334 -35.19 -41.33 8.23
CA SER A 334 -36.46 -42.05 8.41
C SER A 334 -37.61 -41.06 8.32
N ILE A 335 -38.49 -41.17 7.31
CA ILE A 335 -39.74 -40.39 7.24
C ILE A 335 -40.93 -41.34 7.03
N LYS A 336 -41.99 -41.11 7.81
CA LYS A 336 -43.25 -41.87 7.78
C LYS A 336 -44.13 -41.47 6.58
N SER A 337 -44.49 -42.47 5.78
CA SER A 337 -45.75 -42.66 5.04
C SER A 337 -46.26 -41.53 4.14
N GLY A 338 -46.20 -41.75 2.82
CA GLY A 338 -47.21 -41.20 1.89
C GLY A 338 -46.72 -40.74 0.52
N LYS A 339 -46.26 -41.67 -0.33
CA LYS A 339 -46.24 -41.61 -1.81
C LYS A 339 -45.71 -40.31 -2.48
N SER A 340 -44.43 -39.99 -2.29
CA SER A 340 -43.48 -39.45 -3.30
C SER A 340 -42.19 -39.00 -2.60
N CYS A 341 -41.02 -39.52 -3.00
CA CYS A 341 -39.73 -38.98 -2.56
C CYS A 341 -39.35 -37.83 -3.51
N ARG A 342 -39.45 -36.57 -3.04
CA ARG A 342 -38.91 -35.40 -3.76
C ARG A 342 -37.77 -34.80 -2.94
N LEU A 343 -36.57 -34.81 -3.49
CA LEU A 343 -35.36 -34.30 -2.84
C LEU A 343 -34.94 -33.02 -3.59
N ASP A 344 -35.19 -31.85 -3.00
CA ASP A 344 -34.66 -30.58 -3.50
C ASP A 344 -33.35 -30.29 -2.75
N LEU A 345 -32.21 -30.66 -3.35
CA LEU A 345 -30.88 -30.33 -2.84
C LEU A 345 -30.43 -28.97 -3.41
N ILE A 346 -30.46 -27.92 -2.58
CA ILE A 346 -29.71 -26.68 -2.83
C ILE A 346 -28.53 -26.70 -1.87
N LEU A 347 -27.37 -27.16 -2.35
CA LEU A 347 -26.13 -27.13 -1.56
C LEU A 347 -25.33 -25.88 -1.91
N ASN A 348 -25.24 -24.95 -0.97
CA ASN A 348 -24.33 -23.81 -1.01
C ASN A 348 -23.01 -24.24 -0.35
N THR A 349 -21.88 -24.06 -1.02
CA THR A 349 -20.58 -24.64 -0.64
C THR A 349 -19.99 -24.13 0.68
N TYR A 350 -20.54 -23.05 1.25
CA TYR A 350 -20.11 -22.53 2.56
C TYR A 350 -20.54 -23.40 3.76
N ASP A 351 -21.64 -24.17 3.65
CA ASP A 351 -22.14 -24.94 4.79
C ASP A 351 -21.44 -26.30 4.99
N LEU A 352 -20.76 -26.83 3.97
CA LEU A 352 -20.11 -28.15 4.05
C LEU A 352 -18.80 -28.11 4.86
N LEU A 353 -18.04 -27.00 4.77
CA LEU A 353 -16.81 -26.83 5.55
C LEU A 353 -17.10 -26.60 7.04
N VAL A 354 -18.25 -26.02 7.39
CA VAL A 354 -18.60 -25.69 8.77
C VAL A 354 -19.07 -26.92 9.57
N GLN A 355 -19.69 -27.92 8.93
CA GLN A 355 -20.08 -29.14 9.65
C GLN A 355 -18.94 -30.12 9.93
N LEU A 356 -17.82 -30.04 9.20
CA LEU A 356 -16.67 -30.95 9.38
C LEU A 356 -15.81 -30.61 10.60
N HIS A 357 -15.90 -29.40 11.17
CA HIS A 357 -15.08 -29.03 12.32
C HIS A 357 -15.71 -29.33 13.69
N ASN A 358 -17.00 -29.71 13.75
CA ASN A 358 -17.75 -29.70 15.01
C ASN A 358 -18.55 -30.97 15.36
N LYS A 359 -18.24 -32.13 14.79
CA LYS A 359 -18.81 -33.39 15.28
C LYS A 359 -17.74 -34.40 15.66
N LYS A 360 -17.61 -34.58 16.98
CA LYS A 360 -16.93 -35.69 17.64
C LYS A 360 -17.34 -37.02 17.00
N CYS A 361 -16.36 -37.81 16.56
CA CYS A 361 -16.56 -39.24 16.41
C CYS A 361 -16.81 -39.84 17.79
N LEU A 362 -17.94 -40.51 17.94
CA LEU A 362 -18.19 -41.51 18.98
C LEU A 362 -18.51 -42.80 18.25
N VAL A 363 -17.57 -43.75 18.30
CA VAL A 363 -17.85 -45.17 18.47
C VAL A 363 -17.20 -45.57 19.78
#